data_AF-A0A972E2V3-F1
#
_entry.id   AF-A0A972E2V3-F1
#
_cell.length_a   1.000
_cell.length_b   1.000
_cell.length_c   1.000
_cell.angle_alpha   90.00
_cell.angle_beta   90.00
_cell.angle_gamma   90.00
#
_symmetry.space_group_name_H-M   'P 1'
#
loop_
_entity.id
_entity.type
_entity.pdbx_description
1 polymer ?
#
loop_
_entity_poly.entity_id
_entity_poly.type
_entity_poly.pdbx_seq_one_letter_code
_entity_poly.pdbx_strand_id
1 'polypeptide(L)' 'TQVSLEMRMACGFGVCYGCSVKTVSGNKRVCCEGPVFSMQEVDWHDL' A
#
# COMPACT_ATOMS: atom_id res chain seq x y z
N THR A 1 5.89 8.57 -12.35
CA THR A 1 5.34 9.43 -11.28
C THR A 1 5.17 8.61 -10.03
N GLN A 2 5.51 9.15 -8.87
CA GLN A 2 5.33 8.48 -7.58
C GLN A 2 4.18 9.12 -6.80
N VAL A 3 3.54 8.33 -5.96
CA VAL A 3 2.44 8.73 -5.07
C VAL A 3 2.75 8.22 -3.67
N SER A 4 2.43 9.02 -2.64
CA SER A 4 2.48 8.58 -1.24
C SER A 4 1.07 8.22 -0.80
N LEU A 5 0.86 7.00 -0.32
CA LEU A 5 -0.43 6.53 0.15
C LEU A 5 -0.55 6.65 1.66
N GLU A 6 -1.59 7.33 2.11
CA GLU A 6 -2.00 7.38 3.52
C GLU A 6 -2.99 6.24 3.78
N MET A 7 -2.72 5.42 4.79
CA MET A 7 -3.56 4.28 5.16
C MET A 7 -3.68 4.17 6.67
N ARG A 8 -4.84 3.71 7.15
CA ARG A 8 -5.01 3.44 8.58
C ARG A 8 -4.17 2.23 8.97
N MET A 9 -3.15 2.45 9.79
CA MET A 9 -2.27 1.40 10.28
C MET A 9 -2.64 0.99 11.70
N ALA A 10 -2.78 -0.31 11.95
CA ALA A 10 -2.94 -0.85 13.31
C ALA A 10 -1.58 -1.20 13.94
N CYS A 11 -0.81 -2.09 13.31
CA CYS A 11 0.51 -2.49 13.83
C CYS A 11 1.66 -1.60 13.36
N GLY A 12 1.67 -1.13 12.10
CA GLY A 12 2.78 -0.37 11.52
C GLY A 12 4.05 -1.17 11.19
N PHE A 13 4.09 -2.49 11.40
CA PHE A 13 5.26 -3.33 11.13
C PHE A 13 4.91 -4.64 10.37
N GLY A 14 3.76 -4.66 9.69
CA GLY A 14 3.46 -5.67 8.66
C GLY A 14 2.72 -6.94 9.09
N VAL A 15 2.40 -7.12 10.37
CA VAL A 15 1.76 -8.36 10.87
C VAL A 15 0.23 -8.37 10.74
N CYS A 16 -0.42 -7.20 10.83
CA CYS A 16 -1.88 -7.12 10.86
C CYS A 16 -2.54 -7.04 9.48
N TYR A 17 -1.76 -6.78 8.42
CA TYR A 17 -2.24 -6.56 7.04
C TYR A 17 -3.29 -5.44 6.85
N GLY A 18 -3.63 -4.67 7.89
CA GLY A 18 -4.65 -3.61 7.81
C GLY A 18 -4.31 -2.42 6.90
N CYS A 19 -3.04 -2.28 6.50
CA CYS A 19 -2.61 -1.27 5.51
C CYS A 19 -2.23 -1.92 4.17
N SER A 20 -2.88 -3.03 3.82
CA SER A 20 -2.71 -3.69 2.52
C SER A 20 -3.35 -2.86 1.41
N VAL A 21 -2.63 -2.69 0.31
CA VAL A 21 -3.04 -2.02 -0.92
C VAL A 21 -2.88 -3.01 -2.06
N LYS A 22 -3.87 -3.04 -2.94
CA LYS A 22 -3.84 -3.88 -4.13
C LYS A 22 -2.96 -3.23 -5.20
N THR A 23 -2.02 -3.99 -5.72
CA THR A 23 -1.13 -3.56 -6.81
C THR A 23 -1.17 -4.55 -7.96
N VAL A 24 -0.64 -4.16 -9.12
CA VAL A 24 -0.50 -5.05 -10.29
C VAL A 24 0.35 -6.29 -10.01
N SER A 25 1.20 -6.26 -8.98
CA SER A 25 2.04 -7.38 -8.53
C SER A 25 1.46 -8.13 -7.34
N GLY A 26 0.19 -7.90 -7.01
CA GLY A 26 -0.48 -8.45 -5.83
C GLY A 26 -0.57 -7.46 -4.68
N ASN A 27 -0.94 -7.95 -3.49
CA ASN A 27 -1.13 -7.09 -2.33
C ASN A 27 0.21 -6.70 -1.71
N LYS A 28 0.40 -5.39 -1.46
CA LYS A 28 1.55 -4.81 -0.76
C LYS A 28 1.08 -4.03 0.46
N ARG A 29 1.91 -3.90 1.50
CA ARG A 29 1.55 -3.18 2.73
C ARG A 29 2.23 -1.82 2.73
N VAL A 30 1.47 -0.76 3.01
CA VAL A 30 2.01 0.60 3.08
C VAL A 30 3.11 0.72 4.14
N CYS A 31 2.98 0.04 5.28
CA CYS A 31 3.96 0.13 6.36
C CYS A 31 5.28 -0.62 6.12
N CYS A 32 5.35 -1.52 5.12
CA CYS A 32 6.54 -2.34 4.86
C CYS A 32 7.11 -2.11 3.46
N GLU A 33 6.25 -2.11 2.44
CA GLU A 33 6.63 -1.92 1.05
C GLU A 33 6.42 -0.47 0.55
N GLY A 34 5.63 0.34 1.28
CA GLY A 34 5.35 1.74 0.97
C GLY A 34 6.15 2.74 1.83
N PRO A 35 5.63 3.97 2.10
CA PRO A 35 4.33 4.51 1.68
C PRO A 35 4.32 5.05 0.25
N VAL A 36 5.48 5.12 -0.40
CA VAL A 36 5.65 5.67 -1.74
C VAL A 36 5.62 4.56 -2.77
N PHE A 37 4.69 4.65 -3.71
CA PHE A 37 4.49 3.70 -4.79
C PHE A 37 4.56 4.39 -6.15
N SER A 38 4.84 3.63 -7.20
CA SER A 38 4.66 4.07 -8.58
C SER A 38 3.17 4.24 -8.87
N MET A 39 2.78 5.35 -9.51
CA MET A 39 1.37 5.60 -9.84
C MET A 39 0.76 4.49 -10.72
N GLN A 40 1.59 3.82 -11.53
CA GLN A 40 1.19 2.72 -12.41
C GLN A 40 1.09 1.37 -11.69
N GLU A 41 1.65 1.22 -10.50
CA GLU A 41 1.59 -0.07 -9.78
C GLU A 41 0.33 -0.24 -8.94
N VAL A 42 -0.27 0.88 -8.50
CA VAL A 42 -1.41 0.91 -7.59
C VAL A 42 -2.73 0.70 -8.35
N ASP A 43 -3.60 -0.18 -7.84
CA ASP A 43 -4.97 -0.34 -8.35
C ASP A 43 -5.89 0.70 -7.69
N TRP A 44 -6.16 1.79 -8.41
CA TRP A 44 -6.95 2.93 -7.93
C TRP A 44 -8.46 2.66 -7.78
N HIS A 45 -8.97 1.53 -8.27
CA HIS A 45 -10.40 1.19 -8.11
C HIS A 45 -10.68 0.52 -6.76
N ASP A 46 -9.63 0.04 -6.07
CA ASP A 46 -9.69 -0.79 -4.87
C ASP A 46 -9.15 -0.05 -3.62
N LEU A 47 -9.07 1.28 -3.69
CA LEU A 47 -8.43 2.17 -2.70
C LEU A 47 -9.43 3.09 -1.99
#